data_AF-A0A939GDK8-F1
#
_entry.id   AF-A0A939GDK8-F1
#
_cell.length_a   1.000
_cell.length_b   1.000
_cell.length_c   1.000
_cell.angle_alpha   90.00
_cell.angle_beta   90.00
_cell.angle_gamma   90.00
#
_symmetry.space_group_name_H-M   'P 1'
#
loop_
_entity.id
_entity.type
_entity.pdbx_description
1 polymer ?
#
loop_
_entity_poly.entity_id
_entity_poly.type
_entity_poly.pdbx_seq_one_letter_code
_entity_poly.pdbx_strand_id
1 'polypeptide(L)' 'MQSLLITPKDEAEFGLLSALLERMHIAATVIADDDKEDIDMGLLMQEAERSQPVSRESIFKALGR' A
#
# COMPACT_ATOMS: atom_id res chain seq x y z
N MET A 1 0.55 6.14 16.58
CA MET A 1 0.27 7.27 15.66
C MET A 1 -0.65 6.74 14.58
N GLN A 2 -1.67 7.51 14.18
CA GLN A 2 -2.56 7.13 13.08
C GLN A 2 -2.03 7.79 11.80
N SER A 3 -2.03 7.04 10.69
CA SER A 3 -1.56 7.51 9.39
C SER A 3 -2.74 7.62 8.43
N LEU A 4 -2.68 8.58 7.52
CA LEU A 4 -3.64 8.76 6.45
C LEU A 4 -2.93 8.49 5.11
N LEU A 5 -3.36 7.45 4.40
CA LEU A 5 -2.89 7.14 3.05
C LEU A 5 -3.87 7.77 2.04
N ILE A 6 -3.35 8.54 1.08
CA ILE A 6 -4.13 9.21 0.05
C ILE A 6 -3.55 8.82 -1.31
N THR A 7 -4.38 8.21 -2.16
CA THR A 7 -4.01 7.86 -3.54
C THR A 7 -4.73 8.82 -4.48
N PRO A 8 -4.02 9.79 -5.10
CA PRO A 8 -4.61 10.67 -6.10
C PRO A 8 -5.02 9.87 -7.34
N LYS A 9 -6.10 10.28 -8.01
CA LYS A 9 -6.58 9.64 -9.23
C LYS A 9 -5.70 9.94 -10.46
N ASP A 10 -5.08 11.12 -10.47
CA ASP A 10 -4.28 11.66 -11.57
C ASP A 10 -3.24 12.69 -11.07
N GLU A 11 -2.34 13.09 -11.97
CA GLU A 11 -1.27 14.06 -11.67
C GLU A 11 -1.80 15.44 -11.25
N ALA A 12 -2.97 15.84 -11.78
CA ALA A 12 -3.56 17.14 -11.45
C ALA A 12 -4.08 17.16 -10.01
N GLU A 13 -4.74 16.09 -9.57
CA GLU A 13 -5.17 15.91 -8.19
C GLU A 13 -3.98 15.78 -7.24
N PHE A 14 -2.92 15.06 -7.63
CA PHE A 14 -1.69 14.99 -6.84
C PHE A 14 -1.08 16.38 -6.61
N GLY A 15 -0.98 17.19 -7.67
CA GLY A 15 -0.47 18.56 -7.57
C GLY A 15 -1.33 19.46 -6.68
N LEU A 16 -2.65 19.36 -6.80
CA LEU A 16 -3.61 20.10 -5.96
C LEU A 16 -3.45 19.74 -4.48
N LEU A 17 -3.42 18.45 -4.16
CA LEU A 17 -3.30 17.96 -2.78
C LEU A 17 -1.95 18.36 -2.18
N SER A 18 -0.87 18.22 -2.93
CA SER A 18 0.48 18.59 -2.47
C SER A 18 0.57 20.07 -2.13
N ALA A 19 0.08 20.95 -3.02
CA ALA A 19 0.09 22.39 -2.79
C ALA A 19 -0.81 22.80 -1.62
N LEU A 20 -1.94 22.11 -1.42
CA LEU A 20 -2.86 22.38 -0.32
C LEU A 20 -2.25 21.99 1.04
N LEU A 21 -1.67 20.79 1.14
CA LEU A 21 -1.02 20.32 2.36
C LEU A 21 0.16 21.20 2.74
N GLU A 22 0.96 21.62 1.75
CA GLU A 22 2.06 22.57 1.95
C GLU A 22 1.56 23.92 2.50
N ARG A 23 0.51 24.50 1.90
CA ARG A 23 -0.09 25.76 2.38
C ARG A 23 -0.70 25.66 3.77
N MET A 24 -1.18 24.49 4.15
CA MET A 24 -1.72 24.23 5.49
C MET A 24 -0.62 23.90 6.52
N HIS A 25 0.65 23.86 6.11
CA HIS A 25 1.78 23.44 6.94
C HIS A 25 1.59 22.02 7.51
N ILE A 26 0.91 21.14 6.76
CA ILE A 26 0.74 19.74 7.11
C ILE A 26 1.91 18.97 6.50
N ALA A 27 2.67 18.27 7.34
CA ALA A 27 3.73 17.39 6.87
C ALA A 27 3.14 16.23 6.07
N ALA A 28 3.53 16.11 4.80
CA ALA A 28 3.16 15.02 3.91
C ALA A 28 4.44 14.31 3.44
N THR A 29 4.34 12.99 3.24
CA THR A 29 5.42 12.18 2.66
C THR A 29 4.90 11.59 1.36
N VAL A 30 5.66 11.75 0.28
CA VAL A 30 5.38 11.06 -0.98
C VAL A 30 6.01 9.68 -0.89
N ILE A 31 5.20 8.65 -1.12
CA ILE A 31 5.62 7.25 -1.10
C ILE A 31 6.01 6.88 -2.54
N ALA A 32 7.20 6.33 -2.73
CA ALA A 32 7.63 5.81 -4.03
C ALA A 32 6.89 4.52 -4.38
N ASP A 33 6.87 4.13 -5.66
CA ASP A 33 6.15 2.91 -6.09
C ASP A 33 6.66 1.64 -5.38
N ASP A 34 7.98 1.48 -5.22
CA ASP A 34 8.56 0.35 -4.49
C ASP A 34 8.10 0.30 -3.02
N ASP A 35 8.11 1.46 -2.34
CA ASP A 35 7.63 1.56 -0.95
C ASP A 35 6.12 1.27 -0.84
N LYS A 36 5.36 1.61 -1.89
CA LYS A 36 3.93 1.36 -1.98
C LYS A 36 3.65 -0.14 -2.14
N GLU A 37 4.41 -0.84 -2.97
CA GLU A 37 4.31 -2.30 -3.10
C GLU A 37 4.55 -3.00 -1.76
N ASP A 38 5.55 -2.55 -0.99
CA ASP A 38 5.85 -3.10 0.33
C ASP A 38 4.72 -2.85 1.34
N ILE A 39 4.12 -1.65 1.33
CA ILE A 39 2.96 -1.32 2.18
C ILE A 39 1.76 -2.19 1.81
N ASP A 40 1.45 -2.32 0.52
CA ASP A 40 0.33 -3.11 0.03
C ASP A 40 0.52 -4.60 0.33
N MET A 41 1.75 -5.12 0.21
CA MET A 41 2.11 -6.46 0.65
C MET A 41 1.86 -6.63 2.16
N GLY A 42 2.25 -5.65 2.97
CA GLY A 42 1.99 -5.62 4.40
C GLY A 42 0.50 -5.70 4.74
N LEU A 43 -0.35 -4.96 4.01
CA LEU A 43 -1.80 -4.98 4.16
C LEU A 43 -2.38 -6.34 3.78
N LEU A 44 -2.01 -6.89 2.62
CA LEU A 44 -2.43 -8.23 2.19
C LEU A 44 -2.02 -9.31 3.21
N MET A 45 -0.84 -9.16 3.81
CA MET A 45 -0.34 -10.06 4.83
C MET A 45 -1.09 -9.97 6.17
N GLN A 46 -1.73 -8.84 6.48
CA GLN A 46 -2.62 -8.70 7.62
C GLN A 46 -4.00 -9.33 7.37
N GLU A 47 -4.50 -9.23 6.14
CA GLU A 47 -5.76 -9.83 5.73
C GLU A 47 -5.64 -11.35 5.53
N ALA A 48 -4.44 -11.85 5.27
CA ALA A 48 -4.19 -13.27 5.05
C ALA A 48 -4.54 -14.13 6.28
N GLU A 49 -5.33 -15.19 6.07
CA GLU A 49 -5.67 -16.16 7.11
C GLU A 49 -4.45 -17.05 7.44
N ARG A 50 -3.84 -16.80 8.60
CA ARG A 50 -2.61 -17.50 9.06
C ARG A 50 -2.86 -18.71 9.96
N SER A 51 -4.12 -19.03 10.25
CA SER A 51 -4.52 -20.10 11.16
C SER A 51 -4.36 -21.50 10.55
N GLN A 52 -4.34 -21.60 9.21
CA GLN A 52 -4.28 -22.87 8.50
C GLN A 52 -2.91 -23.09 7.85
N PRO A 53 -2.13 -24.07 8.31
CA PRO A 53 -0.91 -24.47 7.61
C PRO A 53 -1.28 -25.14 6.28
N VAL A 54 -0.66 -24.68 5.20
CA VAL A 54 -0.82 -25.24 3.85
C VAL A 54 0.45 -25.97 3.41
N SER A 55 0.27 -27.08 2.70
CA SER A 55 1.38 -27.90 2.17
C SER A 55 2.13 -27.17 1.06
N ARG A 56 3.38 -27.57 0.84
CA ARG A 56 4.19 -27.07 -0.27
C ARG A 56 3.52 -27.40 -1.61
N GLU A 57 3.06 -28.63 -1.84
CA GLU A 57 2.37 -28.98 -3.09
C GLU A 57 1.14 -28.09 -3.36
N SER A 58 0.34 -27.77 -2.35
CA SER A 58 -0.83 -26.89 -2.53
C SER A 58 -0.45 -25.48 -2.96
N ILE A 59 0.67 -24.95 -2.47
CA ILE A 59 1.18 -23.63 -2.88
C ILE A 59 1.66 -23.67 -4.33
N PHE A 60 2.47 -24.66 -4.71
CA PHE A 60 3.01 -24.77 -6.07
C PHE A 60 1.89 -24.95 -7.10
N LYS A 61 0.90 -25.79 -6.80
CA LYS A 61 -0.29 -25.96 -7.63
C LYS A 61 -1.06 -24.65 -7.85
N ALA A 62 -1.19 -23.82 -6.82
CA ALA A 62 -1.85 -22.51 -6.93
C ALA A 62 -1.05 -21.51 -7.77
N LEU A 63 0.28 -21.62 -7.76
CA LEU A 63 1.20 -20.84 -8.60
C LEU A 63 1.31 -21.37 -10.05
N GLY A 64 0.54 -22.40 -10.41
CA GLY A 64 0.58 -23.01 -11.73
C GLY A 64 1.88 -23.77 -12.02
N ARG A 65 2.54 -24.25 -10.97
CA ARG A 65 3.82 -24.97 -11.02
C ARG A 65 3.72 -26.40 -10.49
#